data_AF-A0A7C9PZY5-F1
#
_entry.id   AF-A0A7C9PZY5-F1
#
_cell.length_a   1.000
_cell.length_b   1.000
_cell.length_c   1.000
_cell.angle_alpha   90.00
_cell.angle_beta   90.00
_cell.angle_gamma   90.00
#
_symmetry.space_group_name_H-M   'P 1'
#
loop_
_entity.id
_entity.type
_entity.pdbx_description
1 polymer ?
#
loop_
_entity_poly.entity_id
_entity_poly.type
_entity_poly.pdbx_seq_one_letter_code
_entity_poly.pdbx_strand_id
1 'polypeptide(L)'
;MSGQRTVAIVMNAKNVEEATEIDYLMTNATAEKATAEWIVTTYSQRNWIEVFYRNIKGWLGLKEYQIRVKKSIERHWILVFCAYTFILWHWLTGGLARQWASRPLKTFVEAQEKLFAQPFLVEKVSWLGNNVDVFAAHKASFGLIWA
;
A
#
# COMPACT_ATOMS: atom_id res chain seq x y z
N MET A 1 -18.01 28.37 -4.64
CA MET A 1 -18.02 27.39 -3.54
C MET A 1 -18.78 28.00 -2.37
N SER A 2 -20.07 27.70 -2.21
CA SER A 2 -20.92 28.29 -1.15
C SER A 2 -21.35 27.20 -0.16
N GLY A 3 -20.78 27.23 1.04
CA GLY A 3 -21.15 26.35 2.16
C GLY A 3 -20.21 26.57 3.33
N GLN A 4 -20.73 26.58 4.56
CA GLN A 4 -19.90 26.61 5.77
C GLN A 4 -19.03 25.36 5.81
N ARG A 5 -17.73 25.53 6.07
CA ARG A 5 -16.76 24.44 6.22
C ARG A 5 -16.05 24.59 7.56
N THR A 6 -15.77 23.47 8.21
CA THR A 6 -14.99 23.46 9.44
C THR A 6 -13.51 23.55 9.09
N VAL A 7 -12.83 24.51 9.71
CA VAL A 7 -11.38 24.70 9.63
C VAL A 7 -10.80 24.47 11.02
N ALA A 8 -9.79 23.62 11.12
CA ALA A 8 -8.98 23.46 12.32
C ALA A 8 -7.62 24.11 12.10
N ILE A 9 -7.18 24.86 13.11
CA ILE A 9 -5.84 25.43 13.18
C ILE A 9 -5.05 24.55 14.13
N VAL A 10 -4.04 23.87 13.62
CA VAL A 10 -3.13 23.02 14.40
C VAL A 10 -1.81 23.77 14.50
N MET A 11 -1.29 23.88 15.71
CA MET A 11 -0.06 24.61 16.00
C MET A 11 0.78 23.83 17.00
N ASN A 12 2.09 24.01 16.93
CA ASN A 12 3.05 23.36 17.82
C ASN A 12 3.24 24.08 19.17
N ALA A 13 2.69 25.29 19.31
CA ALA A 13 2.73 26.10 20.53
C ALA A 13 1.32 26.40 21.04
N LYS A 14 1.21 26.93 22.26
CA LYS A 14 -0.10 27.34 22.83
C LYS A 14 -0.64 28.63 22.21
N ASN A 15 0.26 29.49 21.77
CA ASN A 15 -0.04 30.81 21.22
C ASN A 15 0.45 30.90 19.77
N VAL A 16 -0.29 31.63 18.93
CA VAL A 16 0.07 31.85 17.52
C VAL A 16 1.41 32.59 17.39
N GLU A 17 1.70 33.52 18.30
CA GLU A 17 2.93 34.33 18.29
C GLU A 17 4.20 33.50 18.58
N GLU A 18 4.05 32.38 19.29
CA GLU A 18 5.15 31.46 19.65
C GLU A 18 5.21 30.25 18.69
N ALA A 19 4.21 30.08 17.83
CA ALA A 19 4.13 28.94 16.93
C ALA A 19 5.10 29.11 15.76
N THR A 20 5.99 28.14 15.58
CA THR A 20 6.89 28.09 14.42
C THR A 20 6.25 27.36 13.24
N GLU A 21 5.28 26.49 13.50
CA GLU A 21 4.54 25.72 12.50
C GLU A 21 3.04 25.82 12.79
N ILE A 22 2.30 26.29 11.78
CA ILE A 22 0.85 26.43 11.83
C ILE A 22 0.27 25.74 10.60
N ASP A 23 -0.49 24.68 10.85
CA ASP A 23 -1.20 23.93 9.83
C ASP A 23 -2.69 24.31 9.83
N TYR A 24 -3.23 24.53 8.63
CA TYR A 24 -4.65 24.78 8.41
C TYR A 24 -5.29 23.57 7.76
N LEU A 25 -6.14 22.86 8.50
CA LEU A 25 -6.84 21.66 8.03
C LEU A 25 -8.30 22.01 7.75
N MET A 26 -8.76 21.73 6.53
CA MET A 26 -10.14 21.96 6.11
C MET A 26 -10.83 20.63 5.80
N THR A 27 -12.08 20.48 6.26
CA THR A 27 -12.87 19.28 6.00
C THR A 27 -14.27 19.61 5.50
N ASN A 28 -14.83 18.69 4.71
CA ASN A 28 -16.25 18.71 4.31
C ASN A 28 -17.14 17.95 5.30
N ALA A 29 -16.57 17.37 6.37
CA ALA A 29 -17.33 16.75 7.44
C ALA A 29 -18.16 17.80 8.21
N THR A 30 -19.31 17.38 8.73
CA THR A 30 -20.17 18.25 9.55
C THR A 30 -19.45 18.67 10.83
N ALA A 31 -19.77 19.86 11.36
CA ALA A 31 -19.16 20.39 12.57
C ALA A 31 -19.33 19.47 13.79
N GLU A 32 -20.42 18.70 13.86
CA GLU A 32 -20.68 17.70 14.91
C GLU A 32 -19.66 16.55 14.91
N LYS A 33 -19.18 16.14 13.73
CA LYS A 33 -18.19 15.07 13.57
C LYS A 33 -16.75 15.58 13.55
N ALA A 34 -16.55 16.79 13.06
CA ALA A 34 -15.23 17.40 12.86
C ALA A 34 -14.66 18.00 14.16
N THR A 35 -14.60 17.21 15.23
CA THR A 35 -13.92 17.60 16.48
C THR A 35 -12.41 17.72 16.24
N ALA A 36 -11.72 18.52 17.06
CA ALA A 36 -10.28 18.70 16.94
C ALA A 36 -9.51 17.37 17.01
N GLU A 37 -9.88 16.48 17.94
CA GLU A 37 -9.30 15.14 18.07
C GLU A 37 -9.54 14.29 16.81
N TRP A 38 -10.76 14.32 16.25
CA TRP A 38 -11.08 13.57 15.04
C TRP A 38 -10.26 14.07 13.85
N ILE A 39 -10.10 15.39 13.70
CA ILE A 39 -9.31 15.99 12.62
C ILE A 39 -7.84 15.57 12.73
N VAL A 40 -7.23 15.70 13.91
CA VAL A 40 -5.83 15.34 14.13
C VAL A 40 -5.62 13.84 13.93
N THR A 41 -6.49 13.00 14.49
CA THR A 41 -6.41 11.54 14.34
C THR A 41 -6.55 11.12 12.88
N THR A 42 -7.53 11.67 12.17
CA THR A 42 -7.75 11.36 10.75
C THR A 42 -6.58 11.83 9.90
N TYR A 43 -6.09 13.04 10.12
CA TYR A 43 -4.97 13.60 9.35
C TYR A 43 -3.66 12.86 9.64
N SER A 44 -3.43 12.39 10.87
CA SER A 44 -2.22 11.63 11.22
C SER A 44 -2.05 10.33 10.41
N GLN A 45 -3.17 9.72 9.98
CA GLN A 45 -3.15 8.53 9.12
C GLN A 45 -2.58 8.80 7.73
N ARG A 46 -2.52 10.08 7.30
CA ARG A 46 -1.97 10.49 6.00
C ARG A 46 -0.52 10.03 5.81
N ASN A 47 0.29 9.99 6.87
CA ASN A 47 1.69 9.56 6.79
C ASN A 47 1.85 8.12 6.25
N TRP A 48 0.81 7.28 6.37
CA TRP A 48 0.84 5.91 5.87
C TRP A 48 1.15 5.84 4.36
N ILE A 49 0.70 6.82 3.57
CA ILE A 49 1.00 6.86 2.13
C ILE A 49 2.50 7.02 1.86
N GLU A 50 3.22 7.75 2.72
CA GLU A 50 4.67 7.94 2.57
C GLU A 50 5.42 6.66 2.92
N VAL A 51 4.97 5.93 3.95
CA VAL A 51 5.49 4.61 4.30
C VAL A 51 5.25 3.62 3.16
N PHE A 52 4.05 3.63 2.56
CA PHE A 52 3.75 2.86 1.36
C PHE A 52 4.73 3.15 0.23
N TYR A 53 4.88 4.42 -0.17
CA TYR A 53 5.77 4.79 -1.28
C TYR A 53 7.24 4.47 -1.00
N ARG A 54 7.69 4.61 0.25
CA ARG A 54 9.05 4.23 0.66
C ARG A 54 9.28 2.73 0.48
N ASN A 55 8.31 1.91 0.87
CA ASN A 55 8.42 0.46 0.79
C ASN A 55 8.40 -0.04 -0.66
N ILE A 56 7.43 0.42 -1.47
CA ILE A 56 7.32 -0.05 -2.85
C ILE A 56 8.49 0.42 -3.74
N LYS A 57 9.02 1.63 -3.51
CA LYS A 57 10.20 2.15 -4.22
C LYS A 57 11.48 1.49 -3.74
N GLY A 58 11.59 1.21 -2.45
CA GLY A 58 12.78 0.61 -1.85
C GLY A 58 12.92 -0.88 -2.14
N TRP A 59 11.84 -1.64 -1.92
CA TRP A 59 11.91 -3.10 -1.75
C TRP A 59 11.11 -3.90 -2.79
N LEU A 60 10.17 -3.28 -3.50
CA LEU A 60 9.35 -3.96 -4.51
C LEU A 60 9.65 -3.53 -5.96
N GLY A 61 10.81 -2.89 -6.17
CA GLY A 61 11.31 -2.59 -7.52
C GLY A 61 10.49 -1.57 -8.31
N LEU A 62 9.70 -0.70 -7.66
CA LEU A 62 9.00 0.37 -8.38
C LEU A 62 9.97 1.34 -9.07
N LYS A 63 11.15 1.59 -8.46
CA LYS A 63 12.19 2.47 -9.01
C LYS A 63 13.08 1.79 -10.07
N GLU A 64 13.18 0.46 -10.04
CA GLU A 64 14.07 -0.33 -10.91
C GLU A 64 13.43 -0.66 -12.26
N TYR A 65 12.15 -0.35 -12.43
CA TYR A 65 11.40 -0.64 -13.64
C TYR A 65 11.78 0.30 -14.80
N GLN A 66 12.31 -0.27 -15.89
CA GLN A 66 12.87 0.50 -17.03
C GLN A 66 12.05 0.46 -18.33
N ILE A 67 10.80 -0.02 -18.30
CA ILE A 67 9.97 -0.11 -19.52
C ILE A 67 9.34 1.26 -19.85
N ARG A 68 9.41 1.67 -21.12
CA ARG A 68 8.91 2.97 -21.61
C ARG A 68 7.46 2.95 -22.12
N VAL A 69 6.88 1.76 -22.30
CA VAL A 69 5.51 1.61 -22.82
C VAL A 69 4.49 1.83 -21.71
N LYS A 70 3.58 2.78 -21.89
CA LYS A 70 2.54 3.16 -20.90
C LYS A 70 1.78 1.97 -20.32
N LYS A 71 1.25 1.09 -21.20
CA LYS A 71 0.49 -0.10 -20.79
C LYS A 71 1.29 -1.06 -19.91
N SER A 72 2.59 -1.19 -20.16
CA SER A 72 3.46 -2.03 -19.36
C SER A 72 3.75 -1.39 -18.00
N ILE A 73 3.97 -0.07 -17.96
CA ILE A 73 4.13 0.70 -16.72
C ILE A 73 2.90 0.53 -15.81
N GLU A 74 1.70 0.69 -16.35
CA GLU A 74 0.45 0.52 -15.59
C GLU A 74 0.32 -0.90 -15.03
N ARG A 75 0.63 -1.93 -15.85
CA ARG A 75 0.62 -3.33 -15.38
C ARG A 75 1.63 -3.57 -14.26
N HIS A 76 2.83 -2.99 -14.37
CA HIS A 76 3.85 -3.09 -13.32
C HIS A 76 3.38 -2.44 -12.02
N TRP A 77 2.78 -1.25 -12.10
CA TRP A 77 2.22 -0.59 -10.91
C TRP A 77 1.17 -1.44 -10.22
N ILE A 78 0.24 -2.02 -10.98
CA ILE A 78 -0.78 -2.93 -10.42
C ILE A 78 -0.11 -4.12 -9.73
N LEU A 79 0.87 -4.77 -10.36
CA LEU A 79 1.58 -5.91 -9.76
C LEU A 79 2.32 -5.53 -8.46
N VAL A 80 3.02 -4.40 -8.46
CA VAL A 80 3.72 -3.88 -7.27
C VAL A 80 2.73 -3.57 -6.14
N PHE A 81 1.60 -2.94 -6.45
CA PHE A 81 0.58 -2.61 -5.46
C PHE A 81 -0.08 -3.88 -4.89
N CYS A 82 -0.41 -4.85 -5.76
CA CYS A 82 -0.91 -6.15 -5.35
C CYS A 82 0.08 -6.87 -4.43
N ALA A 83 1.37 -6.93 -4.80
CA ALA A 83 2.41 -7.56 -3.99
C ALA A 83 2.53 -6.88 -2.61
N TYR A 84 2.50 -5.55 -2.56
CA TYR A 84 2.52 -4.81 -1.30
C TYR A 84 1.32 -5.16 -0.40
N THR A 85 0.10 -5.10 -0.95
CA THR A 85 -1.11 -5.43 -0.19
C THR A 85 -1.13 -6.87 0.30
N PHE A 86 -0.59 -7.80 -0.49
CA PHE A 86 -0.47 -9.22 -0.14
C PHE A 86 0.49 -9.44 1.04
N ILE A 87 1.68 -8.84 0.98
CA ILE A 87 2.66 -8.89 2.08
C ILE A 87 2.06 -8.28 3.35
N LEU A 88 1.43 -7.11 3.22
CA LEU A 88 0.84 -6.39 4.35
C LEU A 88 -0.32 -7.17 4.99
N TRP A 89 -1.19 -7.78 4.18
CA TRP A 89 -2.27 -8.64 4.68
C TRP A 89 -1.72 -9.83 5.48
N HIS A 90 -0.74 -10.53 4.92
CA HIS A 90 -0.13 -11.68 5.58
C HIS A 90 0.65 -11.31 6.86
N TRP A 91 1.23 -10.11 6.90
CA TRP A 91 1.89 -9.58 8.09
C TRP A 91 0.87 -9.25 9.19
N LEU A 92 -0.20 -8.53 8.87
CA LEU A 92 -1.23 -8.11 9.84
C LEU A 92 -2.08 -9.28 10.36
N THR A 93 -2.41 -10.25 9.52
CA THR A 93 -3.16 -11.46 9.92
C THR A 93 -2.29 -12.45 10.68
N GLY A 94 -0.99 -12.20 10.76
CA GLY A 94 -0.03 -13.13 11.35
C GLY A 94 0.10 -14.44 10.57
N GLY A 95 -0.44 -14.55 9.36
CA GLY A 95 -0.37 -15.79 8.56
C GLY A 95 1.07 -16.23 8.30
N LEU A 96 1.95 -15.27 7.97
CA LEU A 96 3.39 -15.52 7.79
C LEU A 96 4.07 -15.98 9.08
N ALA A 97 3.72 -15.38 10.21
CA ALA A 97 4.32 -15.70 11.50
C ALA A 97 3.81 -17.04 12.05
N ARG A 98 2.49 -17.29 11.96
CA ARG A 98 1.84 -18.49 12.50
C ARG A 98 2.24 -19.76 11.75
N GLN A 99 2.46 -19.66 10.44
CA GLN A 99 2.78 -20.83 9.62
C GLN A 99 4.28 -20.97 9.33
N TRP A 100 5.03 -19.87 9.24
CA TRP A 100 6.33 -19.89 8.57
C TRP A 100 7.44 -19.08 9.25
N ALA A 101 7.21 -18.46 10.41
CA ALA A 101 8.26 -17.81 11.18
C ALA A 101 8.25 -18.27 12.64
N SER A 102 9.42 -18.69 13.13
CA SER A 102 9.62 -19.01 14.55
C SER A 102 9.67 -17.77 15.45
N ARG A 103 9.72 -16.57 14.86
CA ARG A 103 9.82 -15.28 15.55
C ARG A 103 8.79 -14.30 14.98
N PRO A 104 8.28 -13.36 15.80
CA PRO A 104 7.36 -12.34 15.32
C PRO A 104 8.07 -11.43 14.30
N LEU A 105 7.43 -11.23 13.15
CA LEU A 105 7.88 -10.33 12.09
C LEU A 105 7.50 -8.91 12.50
N LYS A 106 8.49 -8.05 12.78
CA LYS A 106 8.26 -6.70 13.30
C LYS A 106 8.30 -5.63 12.23
N THR A 107 8.93 -5.92 11.10
CA THR A 107 9.05 -4.97 9.98
C THR A 107 8.50 -5.53 8.68
N PHE A 108 8.12 -4.64 7.78
CA PHE A 108 7.69 -5.00 6.43
C PHE A 108 8.78 -5.79 5.68
N VAL A 109 10.05 -5.41 5.85
CA VAL A 109 11.19 -6.04 5.17
C VAL A 109 11.36 -7.49 5.62
N GLU A 110 11.30 -7.75 6.93
CA GLU A 110 11.34 -9.11 7.46
C GLU A 110 10.20 -9.96 6.91
N ALA A 111 8.99 -9.39 6.81
CA ALA A 111 7.84 -10.10 6.24
C ALA A 111 8.02 -10.40 4.75
N GLN A 112 8.55 -9.45 3.97
CA GLN A 112 8.88 -9.63 2.56
C GLN A 112 9.94 -10.71 2.37
N GLU A 113 11.06 -10.63 3.07
CA GLU A 113 12.16 -11.61 2.98
C GLU A 113 11.67 -13.01 3.31
N LYS A 114 10.87 -13.15 4.38
CA LYS A 114 10.32 -14.45 4.75
C LYS A 114 9.34 -14.97 3.73
N LEU A 115 8.52 -14.11 3.12
CA LEU A 115 7.64 -14.52 2.05
C LEU A 115 8.45 -15.02 0.84
N PHE A 116 9.43 -14.24 0.37
CA PHE A 116 10.22 -14.59 -0.82
C PHE A 116 11.19 -15.76 -0.61
N ALA A 117 11.60 -16.03 0.62
CA ALA A 117 12.39 -17.21 0.95
C ALA A 117 11.58 -18.52 0.99
N GLN A 118 10.24 -18.47 0.86
CA GLN A 118 9.43 -19.70 0.91
C GLN A 118 9.59 -20.54 -0.37
N PRO A 119 9.96 -21.83 -0.26
CA PRO A 119 10.10 -22.73 -1.41
C PRO A 119 8.82 -22.84 -2.24
N PHE A 120 7.64 -22.78 -1.61
CA PHE A 120 6.35 -22.84 -2.29
C PHE A 120 6.14 -21.71 -3.29
N LEU A 121 6.63 -20.48 -3.03
CA LEU A 121 6.49 -19.41 -4.02
C LEU A 121 7.39 -19.65 -5.23
N VAL A 122 8.60 -20.16 -5.02
CA VAL A 122 9.49 -20.57 -6.11
C VAL A 122 8.88 -21.73 -6.90
N GLU A 123 8.37 -22.73 -6.21
CA GLU A 123 7.73 -23.91 -6.82
C GLU A 123 6.43 -23.54 -7.53
N LYS A 124 5.60 -22.66 -6.96
CA LYS A 124 4.36 -22.20 -7.58
C LYS A 124 4.63 -21.29 -8.77
N VAL A 125 5.64 -20.43 -8.72
CA VAL A 125 6.08 -19.63 -9.89
C VAL A 125 6.64 -20.54 -10.98
N SER A 126 7.44 -21.55 -10.61
CA SER A 126 7.94 -22.57 -11.54
C SER A 126 6.79 -23.37 -12.16
N TRP A 127 5.84 -23.83 -11.35
CA TRP A 127 4.65 -24.52 -11.80
C TRP A 127 3.79 -23.64 -12.72
N LEU A 128 3.56 -22.38 -12.36
CA LEU A 128 2.85 -21.41 -13.21
C LEU A 128 3.55 -21.22 -14.56
N GLY A 129 4.89 -21.12 -14.57
CA GLY A 129 5.69 -21.02 -15.79
C GLY A 129 5.64 -22.28 -16.65
N ASN A 130 5.56 -23.46 -16.04
CA ASN A 130 5.49 -24.74 -16.73
C ASN A 130 4.07 -25.09 -17.21
N ASN A 131 3.03 -24.43 -16.66
CA ASN A 131 1.62 -24.69 -16.97
C ASN A 131 0.92 -23.44 -17.54
N VAL A 132 1.65 -22.60 -18.28
CA VAL A 132 1.10 -21.38 -18.93
C VAL A 132 -0.02 -21.72 -19.90
N ASP A 133 0.05 -22.89 -20.54
CA ASP A 133 -0.96 -23.47 -21.42
C ASP A 133 -2.31 -23.69 -20.72
N VAL A 134 -2.31 -24.09 -19.44
CA VAL A 134 -3.54 -24.25 -18.64
C VAL A 134 -4.26 -22.90 -18.48
N PHE A 135 -3.50 -21.81 -18.28
CA PHE A 135 -4.07 -20.47 -18.21
C PHE A 135 -4.54 -19.98 -19.58
N ALA A 136 -3.81 -20.29 -20.65
CA ALA A 136 -4.23 -19.98 -22.02
C ALA A 136 -5.56 -20.68 -22.36
N ALA A 137 -5.70 -21.96 -22.00
CA ALA A 137 -6.91 -22.75 -22.20
C ALA A 137 -8.09 -22.24 -21.35
N HIS A 138 -7.88 -21.97 -20.06
CA HIS A 138 -8.90 -21.39 -19.19
C HIS A 138 -9.34 -20.01 -19.69
N LYS A 139 -8.41 -19.20 -20.20
CA LYS A 139 -8.71 -17.88 -20.74
C LYS A 139 -9.44 -17.92 -22.08
N ALA A 140 -9.11 -18.86 -22.94
CA ALA A 140 -9.86 -19.14 -24.16
C ALA A 140 -11.31 -19.56 -23.87
N SER A 141 -11.56 -20.24 -22.74
CA SER A 141 -12.92 -20.57 -22.30
C SER A 141 -13.78 -19.36 -21.93
N PHE A 142 -13.17 -18.21 -21.63
CA PHE A 142 -13.87 -16.92 -21.45
C PHE A 142 -14.14 -16.17 -22.77
N GLY A 143 -13.79 -16.75 -23.93
CA GLY A 143 -14.04 -16.16 -25.25
C GLY A 143 -13.16 -14.94 -25.57
N LEU A 144 -12.07 -14.73 -24.83
CA LEU A 144 -11.17 -13.59 -25.02
C LEU A 144 -10.05 -13.94 -26.02
N ILE A 145 -10.22 -13.52 -27.28
CA ILE A 145 -9.21 -13.64 -28.35
C ILE A 145 -8.23 -12.45 -28.22
N TRP A 146 -6.93 -12.72 -28.21
CA TRP A 146 -5.92 -11.65 -28.27
C TRP A 146 -5.57 -11.32 -29.73
N ALA A 147 -5.46 -10.02 -30.02
CA ALA A 147 -4.76 -9.44 -31.16
C ALA A 147 -3.40 -8.88 -30.69
#